data_AF-A0A222XBF6-F1
#
_entry.id   AF-A0A222XBF6-F1
#
_cell.length_a   1.000
_cell.length_b   1.000
_cell.length_c   1.000
_cell.angle_alpha   90.00
_cell.angle_beta   90.00
_cell.angle_gamma   90.00
#
_symmetry.space_group_name_H-M   'P 1'
#
loop_
_entity.id
_entity.type
_entity.pdbx_description
1 polymer ?
#
loop_
_entity_poly.entity_id
_entity_poly.type
_entity_poly.pdbx_seq_one_letter_code
_entity_poly.pdbx_strand_id
1 'polypeptide(L)'
;MSPKPLARQRADGGVTYQVKSRLGGTRAGAWASESFTSERAAQRFCLDVEDAGMQWPDGWVKGQGYVQAVEPAAPVPTFADVAA
;
A
#
# COMPACT_ATOMS: atom_id res chain seq x y z
N MET A 1 0.63 -10.77 -15.66
CA MET A 1 0.44 -11.96 -14.79
C MET A 1 -0.12 -11.45 -13.49
N SER A 2 -1.30 -11.94 -13.10
CA SER A 2 -1.96 -11.55 -11.84
C SER A 2 -1.05 -11.82 -10.63
N PRO A 3 -0.78 -10.82 -9.77
CA PRO A 3 0.00 -11.04 -8.57
C PRO A 3 -0.77 -11.94 -7.61
N LYS A 4 -0.05 -12.82 -6.91
CA LYS A 4 -0.60 -13.66 -5.85
C LYS A 4 0.32 -13.61 -4.63
N PRO A 5 -0.22 -13.64 -3.40
CA PRO A 5 0.60 -13.71 -2.21
C PRO A 5 1.40 -15.02 -2.16
N LEU A 6 2.68 -14.90 -1.83
CA LEU A 6 3.55 -16.04 -1.52
C LEU A 6 3.77 -16.07 -0.01
N ALA A 7 3.27 -17.11 0.67
CA ALA A 7 3.56 -17.32 2.08
C ALA A 7 5.02 -17.77 2.29
N ARG A 8 5.69 -17.16 3.27
CA ARG A 8 7.03 -17.52 3.74
C ARG A 8 7.05 -17.59 5.25
N GLN A 9 7.53 -18.71 5.79
CA GLN A 9 7.83 -18.81 7.21
C GLN A 9 9.07 -17.98 7.57
N ARG A 10 8.99 -17.28 8.69
CA ARG A 10 10.08 -16.54 9.32
C ARG A 10 10.74 -17.41 10.38
N ALA A 11 11.98 -17.06 10.74
CA ALA A 11 12.74 -17.77 11.77
C ALA A 11 12.09 -17.70 13.17
N ASP A 12 11.26 -16.67 13.42
CA ASP A 12 10.49 -16.48 14.65
C ASP A 12 9.20 -17.33 14.71
N GLY A 13 8.94 -18.16 13.70
CA GLY A 13 7.71 -18.96 13.57
C GLY A 13 6.52 -18.21 12.98
N GLY A 14 6.63 -16.90 12.75
CA GLY A 14 5.61 -16.11 12.06
C GLY A 14 5.55 -16.38 10.56
N VAL A 15 4.44 -16.00 9.92
CA VAL A 15 4.29 -16.05 8.46
C VAL A 15 4.34 -14.63 7.89
N THR A 16 5.01 -14.47 6.75
CA THR A 16 4.97 -13.27 5.92
C THR A 16 4.41 -13.63 4.56
N TYR A 17 3.47 -12.83 4.08
CA TYR A 17 2.87 -12.96 2.76
C TYR A 17 3.48 -11.91 1.84
N GLN A 18 4.29 -12.35 0.88
CA GLN A 18 4.96 -11.46 -0.06
C GLN A 18 4.19 -11.39 -1.37
N VAL A 19 3.82 -10.20 -1.80
CA VAL A 19 3.26 -9.95 -3.13
C VAL A 19 4.39 -9.45 -4.03
N LYS A 20 4.54 -10.06 -5.21
CA LYS A 20 5.49 -9.62 -6.24
C LYS A 20 4.76 -9.36 -7.54
N SER A 21 5.02 -8.20 -8.14
CA SER A 21 4.43 -7.78 -9.41
C SER A 21 5.47 -7.10 -10.30
N ARG A 22 5.10 -6.89 -11.57
CA ARG A 22 5.87 -6.08 -12.53
C ARG A 22 5.06 -4.83 -12.82
N LEU A 23 5.65 -3.65 -12.64
CA LEU A 23 4.96 -2.38 -12.89
C LEU A 23 4.47 -2.31 -14.34
N GLY A 24 3.22 -1.90 -14.52
CA GLY A 24 2.52 -1.89 -15.81
C GLY A 24 2.23 -3.28 -16.38
N GLY A 25 2.47 -4.35 -15.63
CA GLY A 25 2.11 -5.73 -16.00
C GLY A 25 2.94 -6.35 -17.11
N THR A 26 3.96 -5.64 -17.60
CA THR A 26 4.81 -6.08 -18.71
C THR A 26 6.07 -6.80 -18.22
N ARG A 27 6.70 -7.59 -19.10
CA ARG A 27 7.98 -8.25 -18.77
C ARG A 27 9.14 -7.26 -18.58
N ALA A 28 9.06 -6.10 -19.22
CA ALA A 28 10.02 -5.02 -19.11
C ALA A 28 9.80 -4.13 -17.86
N GLY A 29 8.61 -4.21 -17.25
CA GLY A 29 8.28 -3.46 -16.05
C GLY A 29 9.24 -3.70 -14.90
N ALA A 30 9.48 -2.69 -14.07
CA ALA A 30 10.30 -2.87 -12.87
C ALA A 30 9.62 -3.86 -11.91
N TRP A 31 10.43 -4.65 -11.19
CA TRP A 31 9.90 -5.49 -10.10
C TRP A 31 9.40 -4.60 -8.96
N ALA A 32 8.17 -4.84 -8.52
CA ALA A 32 7.62 -4.31 -7.29
C ALA A 32 7.33 -5.45 -6.32
N SER A 33 7.49 -5.17 -5.03
CA SER A 33 7.10 -6.12 -3.99
C SER A 33 6.70 -5.42 -2.71
N GLU A 34 5.74 -6.04 -2.03
CA GLU A 34 5.21 -5.63 -0.74
C GLU A 34 5.04 -6.87 0.15
N SER A 35 5.21 -6.69 1.46
CA SER A 35 5.13 -7.78 2.44
C SER A 35 4.04 -7.50 3.45
N PHE A 36 3.28 -8.53 3.80
CA PHE A 36 2.16 -8.44 4.74
C PHE A 36 2.31 -9.50 5.83
N THR A 37 1.78 -9.21 7.02
CA THR A 37 1.64 -10.19 8.10
C THR A 37 0.32 -10.94 8.04
N SER A 38 -0.61 -10.53 7.18
CA SER A 38 -1.93 -11.12 7.00
C SER A 38 -2.16 -11.52 5.54
N GLU A 39 -2.62 -12.74 5.31
CA GLU A 39 -2.96 -13.23 3.97
C GLU A 39 -4.07 -12.41 3.32
N ARG A 40 -5.10 -12.07 4.09
CA ARG A 40 -6.25 -11.30 3.61
C ARG A 40 -5.83 -9.92 3.12
N ALA A 41 -4.91 -9.27 3.82
CA ALA A 41 -4.36 -7.98 3.41
C ALA A 41 -3.56 -8.11 2.10
N ALA A 42 -2.74 -9.16 1.98
CA ALA A 42 -1.98 -9.42 0.77
C ALA A 42 -2.88 -9.72 -0.45
N GLN A 43 -3.95 -10.50 -0.25
CA GLN A 43 -4.93 -10.77 -1.31
C GLN A 43 -5.65 -9.50 -1.76
N ARG A 44 -6.06 -8.65 -0.82
CA ARG A 44 -6.69 -7.37 -1.15
C ARG A 44 -5.75 -6.47 -1.95
N PHE A 45 -4.50 -6.35 -1.50
CA PHE A 45 -3.49 -5.59 -2.24
C PHE A 45 -3.25 -6.13 -3.66
N CYS A 46 -3.30 -7.45 -3.88
CA CYS A 46 -3.25 -8.00 -5.24
C CYS A 46 -4.39 -7.49 -6.12
N LEU A 47 -5.62 -7.47 -5.61
CA LEU A 47 -6.79 -6.95 -6.34
C LEU A 47 -6.63 -5.46 -6.63
N ASP A 48 -6.16 -4.68 -5.66
CA ASP A 48 -5.97 -3.24 -5.82
C ASP A 48 -4.87 -2.94 -6.86
N VAL A 49 -3.80 -3.74 -6.92
CA VAL A 49 -2.76 -3.65 -7.97
C VAL A 49 -3.33 -3.99 -9.35
N GLU A 50 -4.23 -4.96 -9.44
CA GLU A 50 -4.90 -5.31 -10.70
C GLU A 50 -5.81 -4.18 -11.18
N ASP A 51 -6.61 -3.61 -10.28
CA ASP A 51 -7.51 -2.48 -10.57
C ASP A 51 -6.72 -1.23 -11.00
N ALA A 52 -5.54 -1.01 -10.39
CA ALA A 52 -4.59 0.03 -10.78
C ALA A 52 -3.81 -0.26 -12.07
N GLY A 53 -4.20 -1.27 -12.87
CA GLY A 53 -3.53 -1.58 -14.13
C GLY A 53 -2.10 -2.08 -13.94
N MET A 54 -1.86 -2.86 -12.88
CA MET A 54 -0.55 -3.37 -12.47
C MET A 54 0.43 -2.27 -12.05
N GLN A 55 -0.09 -1.14 -11.55
CA GLN A 55 0.69 -0.10 -10.88
C GLN A 55 0.54 -0.21 -9.36
N TRP A 56 1.26 0.63 -8.63
CA TRP A 56 0.92 0.85 -7.23
C TRP A 56 -0.49 1.47 -7.15
N PRO A 57 -1.34 1.00 -6.22
CA PRO A 57 -2.64 1.61 -6.00
C PRO A 57 -2.49 3.09 -5.63
N ASP A 58 -3.47 3.92 -5.99
CA ASP A 58 -3.45 5.34 -5.64
C ASP A 58 -3.43 5.53 -4.12
N GLY A 59 -2.65 6.50 -3.66
CA GLY A 59 -2.40 6.73 -2.23
C GLY A 59 -1.61 5.62 -1.50
N TRP A 60 -1.17 4.55 -2.19
CA TRP A 60 -0.35 3.52 -1.57
C TRP A 60 1.13 3.94 -1.52
N VAL A 61 1.67 3.96 -0.31
CA VAL A 61 3.11 4.15 -0.08
C VAL A 61 3.70 2.82 0.39
N LYS A 62 4.72 2.34 -0.32
CA LYS A 62 5.39 1.08 0.00
C LYS A 62 5.83 1.03 1.46
N GLY A 63 5.49 -0.06 2.14
CA GLY A 63 5.80 -0.29 3.56
C GLY A 63 4.97 0.53 4.55
N GLN A 64 4.12 1.44 4.08
CA GLN A 64 3.20 2.24 4.92
C GLN A 64 1.74 1.87 4.67
N GLY A 65 1.40 1.45 3.45
CA GLY A 65 0.04 1.19 3.02
C GLY A 65 -0.63 2.45 2.45
N TYR A 66 -1.96 2.51 2.53
CA TYR A 66 -2.71 3.70 2.12
C TYR A 66 -2.44 4.85 3.09
N VAL A 67 -1.88 5.93 2.58
CA VAL A 67 -1.62 7.16 3.34
C VAL A 67 -2.61 8.22 2.87
N GLN A 68 -3.39 8.77 3.80
CA GLN A 68 -4.22 9.92 3.50
C GLN A 68 -3.32 11.15 3.40
N ALA A 69 -3.43 11.89 2.30
CA ALA A 69 -2.78 13.19 2.19
C ALA A 69 -3.28 14.06 3.35
N VAL A 70 -2.38 14.46 4.25
CA VAL A 70 -2.70 15.41 5.32
C VAL A 70 -2.85 16.75 4.64
N GLU A 71 -4.10 17.15 4.40
CA GLU A 71 -4.39 18.52 4.01
C GLU A 71 -3.89 19.42 5.16
N PRO A 72 -3.11 20.47 4.89
CA PRO A 72 -2.60 21.32 5.96
C PRO A 72 -3.79 21.82 6.76
N ALA A 73 -3.78 21.54 8.06
CA ALA A 73 -4.85 21.97 8.96
C ALA A 73 -5.02 23.48 8.79
N ALA A 74 -6.23 23.91 8.40
CA ALA A 74 -6.56 25.32 8.41
C ALA A 74 -6.16 25.90 9.77
N PRO A 75 -5.58 27.10 9.82
CA PRO A 75 -5.18 27.71 11.09
C PRO A 75 -6.40 27.69 12.02
N VAL A 76 -6.27 27.02 13.16
CA VAL A 76 -7.31 27.00 14.18
C VAL A 76 -7.54 28.45 14.60
N PRO A 77 -8.76 29.00 14.46
CA PRO A 77 -9.03 30.34 14.93
C PRO A 77 -8.73 30.39 16.43
N THR A 78 -7.89 31.33 16.82
CA THR A 78 -7.58 31.57 18.22
C THR A 78 -8.73 32.30 18.88
N PHE A 79 -8.78 32.30 20.21
CA PHE A 79 -9.79 33.08 20.94
C PHE A 79 -9.76 34.57 20.59
N ALA A 80 -8.62 35.10 20.15
CA ALA A 80 -8.50 36.48 19.69
C ALA A 80 -9.29 36.75 18.41
N ASP A 81 -9.46 35.74 17.54
CA ASP A 81 -10.16 35.86 16.26
C ASP A 81 -11.69 35.82 16.41
N VAL A 82 -12.19 35.34 17.55
CA VAL A 82 -13.63 35.23 17.86
C VAL A 82 -14.19 36.50 18.52
N ALA A 83 -13.33 37.35 19.07
CA ALA A 83 -13.71 38.51 19.88
C ALA A 83 -13.72 39.85 19.11
N ALA A 84 -13.54 39.82 17.78
CA ALA A 84 -13.51 41.00 16.90
C ALA A 84 -14.83 41.24 16.17
#